data_AF-A0A7Y1ZGD3-F1
#
_entry.id   AF-A0A7Y1ZGD3-F1
#
_cell.length_a   1.000
_cell.length_b   1.000
_cell.length_c   1.000
_cell.angle_alpha   90.00
_cell.angle_beta   90.00
_cell.angle_gamma   90.00
#
_symmetry.space_group_name_H-M   'P 1'
#
loop_
_entity.id
_entity.type
_entity.pdbx_description
1 polymer ?
#
loop_
_entity_poly.entity_id
_entity_poly.type
_entity_poly.pdbx_seq_one_letter_code
_entity_poly.pdbx_strand_id
1 'polypeptide(L)'
;MLNLIRYREFAEYRDGRETNLTGREANALYSPIEFLGAIGAGPVFLSPVAEQVDGTDFTWEEFILVEYPCPAGFFAMITNPEFQARLVHKDAGVEKTIVMVTHLRPSAQSTDIQLPPPTHPPTVDDPAFELVHVMDFHEVAQYEEGAAEPERTGAQAWAEFQAGGNATATAIGVRLSAIFDVQGVLTGDLERSWDQAWLVYMPSMAGYQALLADPARNAASYHREAALSDNYSLVTHPVINNIPTGSDDDQDPPLLPPITDAGVGTLCNSDADCVGIGFCLNTGSGPGICSRMCGSGECGDGYVCCHSCSELAAPLLPFTESACMVEAFAGQLSNPPVSCSCE
;
A
#
# COMPACT_ATOMS: atom_id res chain seq x y z
N MET A 1 1.19 2.69 1.43
CA MET A 1 2.61 2.54 1.07
C MET A 1 2.89 1.11 0.65
N LEU A 2 3.36 0.91 -0.57
CA LEU A 2 3.73 -0.39 -1.12
C LEU A 2 5.24 -0.59 -1.02
N ASN A 3 5.66 -1.76 -0.56
CA ASN A 3 7.07 -2.11 -0.38
C ASN A 3 7.37 -3.42 -1.12
N LEU A 4 8.36 -3.38 -2.00
CA LEU A 4 9.06 -4.55 -2.54
C LEU A 4 10.39 -4.67 -1.81
N ILE A 5 10.71 -5.86 -1.30
CA ILE A 5 11.92 -6.07 -0.50
C ILE A 5 12.67 -7.31 -0.99
N ARG A 6 13.98 -7.13 -1.17
CA ARG A 6 14.96 -8.20 -1.35
C ARG A 6 15.94 -8.15 -0.20
N TYR A 7 16.12 -9.28 0.46
CA TYR A 7 17.03 -9.41 1.60
C TYR A 7 18.43 -9.82 1.15
N ARG A 8 19.43 -9.48 1.95
CA ARG A 8 20.76 -10.08 1.82
C ARG A 8 20.72 -11.51 2.38
N GLU A 9 21.59 -12.36 1.86
CA GLU A 9 21.82 -13.69 2.45
C GLU A 9 22.27 -13.56 3.91
N PHE A 10 23.25 -12.70 4.18
CA PHE A 10 23.72 -12.34 5.52
C PHE A 10 23.69 -10.83 5.75
N ALA A 11 23.40 -10.42 6.98
CA ALA A 11 23.34 -9.00 7.33
C ALA A 11 24.74 -8.38 7.41
N GLU A 12 24.87 -7.14 6.91
CA GLU A 12 26.12 -6.38 6.90
C GLU A 12 25.94 -5.04 7.62
N TYR A 13 26.31 -4.97 8.90
CA TYR A 13 26.23 -3.73 9.66
C TYR A 13 27.37 -2.78 9.30
N ARG A 14 27.04 -1.51 9.02
CA ARG A 14 28.02 -0.47 8.63
C ARG A 14 29.06 -0.15 9.70
N ASP A 15 28.77 -0.43 10.97
CA ASP A 15 29.72 -0.24 12.07
C ASP A 15 30.74 -1.39 12.19
N GLY A 16 30.64 -2.41 11.33
CA GLY A 16 31.59 -3.51 11.25
C GLY A 16 31.43 -4.56 12.35
N ARG A 17 30.35 -4.53 13.15
CA ARG A 17 30.11 -5.58 14.15
C ARG A 17 29.97 -6.94 13.45
N GLU A 18 30.54 -7.98 14.05
CA GLU A 18 30.30 -9.35 13.59
C GLU A 18 28.85 -9.76 13.89
N THR A 19 28.24 -10.48 12.95
CA THR A 19 26.88 -11.00 13.06
C THR A 19 26.77 -12.29 12.27
N ASN A 20 25.91 -13.20 12.73
CA ASN A 20 25.51 -14.40 12.00
C ASN A 20 24.05 -14.34 11.53
N LEU A 21 23.39 -13.19 11.70
CA LEU A 21 22.02 -12.98 11.24
C LEU A 21 21.96 -12.96 9.71
N THR A 22 20.94 -13.61 9.17
CA THR A 22 20.51 -13.41 7.78
C THR A 22 19.96 -11.99 7.59
N GLY A 23 19.83 -11.55 6.34
CA GLY A 23 19.25 -10.23 6.07
C GLY A 23 17.81 -10.10 6.55
N ARG A 24 17.02 -11.17 6.43
CA ARG A 24 15.64 -11.23 6.91
C ARG A 24 15.56 -11.16 8.45
N GLU A 25 16.42 -11.88 9.15
CA GLU A 25 16.49 -11.81 10.63
C GLU A 25 16.92 -10.44 11.12
N ALA A 26 17.89 -9.80 10.47
CA ALA A 26 18.24 -8.42 10.78
C ALA A 26 17.05 -7.48 10.53
N ASN A 27 16.36 -7.57 9.40
CA ASN A 27 15.19 -6.73 9.14
C ASN A 27 14.03 -7.00 10.12
N ALA A 28 13.90 -8.22 10.66
CA ALA A 28 12.94 -8.52 11.72
C ALA A 28 13.23 -7.74 13.02
N LEU A 29 14.51 -7.44 13.33
CA LEU A 29 14.88 -6.56 14.45
C LEU A 29 14.51 -5.09 14.20
N TYR A 30 14.41 -4.67 12.94
CA TYR A 30 13.92 -3.34 12.60
C TYR A 30 12.41 -3.17 12.86
N SER A 31 11.61 -4.25 12.68
CA SER A 31 10.14 -4.27 12.69
C SER A 31 9.46 -3.10 13.45
N PRO A 32 8.84 -2.14 12.74
CA PRO A 32 8.39 -0.89 13.34
C PRO A 32 6.96 -0.96 13.91
N ILE A 33 6.47 -2.15 14.28
CA ILE A 33 5.05 -2.39 14.62
C ILE A 33 4.54 -1.43 15.70
N GLU A 34 5.32 -1.19 16.76
CA GLU A 34 4.93 -0.28 17.85
C GLU A 34 4.82 1.18 17.37
N PHE A 35 5.70 1.61 16.46
CA PHE A 35 5.68 2.96 15.91
C PHE A 35 4.52 3.15 14.95
N LEU A 36 4.23 2.12 14.14
CA LEU A 36 3.05 2.11 13.27
C LEU A 36 1.76 2.20 14.10
N GLY A 37 1.63 1.33 15.11
CA GLY A 37 0.45 1.34 15.99
C GLY A 37 0.26 2.66 16.74
N ALA A 38 1.35 3.31 17.17
CA ALA A 38 1.29 4.59 17.87
C ALA A 38 0.70 5.74 17.03
N ILE A 39 0.76 5.63 15.70
CA ILE A 39 0.19 6.62 14.77
C ILE A 39 -1.08 6.12 14.08
N GLY A 40 -1.64 4.97 14.46
CA GLY A 40 -2.79 4.37 13.79
C GLY A 40 -2.49 3.82 12.39
N ALA A 41 -1.23 3.50 12.10
CA ALA A 41 -0.80 2.85 10.87
C ALA A 41 -0.62 1.33 11.09
N GLY A 42 -0.62 0.55 10.01
CA GLY A 42 -0.42 -0.89 10.11
C GLY A 42 -0.28 -1.60 8.77
N PRO A 43 0.33 -2.81 8.74
CA PRO A 43 0.32 -3.64 7.55
C PRO A 43 -1.11 -4.11 7.27
N VAL A 44 -1.58 -3.85 6.05
CA VAL A 44 -2.88 -4.34 5.54
C VAL A 44 -2.70 -5.47 4.54
N PHE A 45 -1.49 -5.64 4.00
CA PHE A 45 -1.11 -6.80 3.22
C PHE A 45 0.34 -7.16 3.50
N LEU A 46 0.62 -8.43 3.75
CA LEU A 46 2.00 -8.93 3.90
C LEU A 46 2.08 -10.32 3.30
N SER A 47 3.00 -10.50 2.36
CA SER A 47 3.28 -11.81 1.78
C SER A 47 4.75 -11.98 1.39
N PRO A 48 5.36 -13.13 1.67
CA PRO A 48 6.48 -13.60 0.87
C PRO A 48 6.07 -13.70 -0.60
N VAL A 49 7.00 -13.43 -1.52
CA VAL A 49 6.81 -13.68 -2.95
C VAL A 49 7.08 -15.16 -3.21
N ALA A 50 6.07 -15.89 -3.69
CA ALA A 50 6.20 -17.31 -3.99
C ALA A 50 6.81 -17.54 -5.38
N GLU A 51 6.40 -16.73 -6.35
CA GLU A 51 6.91 -16.75 -7.72
C GLU A 51 6.86 -15.34 -8.31
N GLN A 52 7.86 -14.99 -9.11
CA GLN A 52 7.90 -13.74 -9.88
C GLN A 52 7.77 -14.10 -11.36
N VAL A 53 6.60 -13.77 -11.92
CA VAL A 53 6.20 -14.08 -13.30
C VAL A 53 6.79 -13.07 -14.28
N ASP A 54 6.78 -11.79 -13.92
CA ASP A 54 7.32 -10.70 -14.73
C ASP A 54 8.28 -9.80 -13.93
N GLY A 55 9.13 -9.07 -14.67
CA GLY A 55 10.19 -8.21 -14.16
C GLY A 55 11.47 -8.99 -13.83
N THR A 56 12.63 -8.48 -14.22
CA THR A 56 13.91 -9.25 -14.16
C THR A 56 15.06 -8.56 -13.44
N ASP A 57 14.93 -7.28 -13.08
CA ASP A 57 16.05 -6.53 -12.46
C ASP A 57 16.46 -7.11 -11.11
N PHE A 58 15.46 -7.49 -10.30
CA PHE A 58 15.63 -8.09 -8.99
C PHE A 58 14.61 -9.19 -8.79
N THR A 59 15.01 -10.26 -8.10
CA THR A 59 14.05 -11.22 -7.53
C THR A 59 13.61 -10.69 -6.17
N TRP A 60 12.35 -10.28 -6.09
CA TRP A 60 11.73 -9.81 -4.86
C TRP A 60 11.38 -10.98 -3.96
N GLU A 61 11.54 -10.81 -2.65
CA GLU A 61 11.24 -11.87 -1.68
C GLU A 61 10.02 -11.56 -0.82
N GLU A 62 9.60 -10.29 -0.74
CA GLU A 62 8.49 -9.87 0.09
C GLU A 62 7.77 -8.66 -0.51
N PHE A 63 6.45 -8.70 -0.44
CA PHE A 63 5.55 -7.64 -0.83
C PHE A 63 4.70 -7.22 0.39
N ILE A 64 4.72 -5.92 0.71
CA ILE A 64 4.01 -5.38 1.89
C ILE A 64 3.25 -4.11 1.51
N LEU A 65 1.97 -4.05 1.88
CA LEU A 65 1.20 -2.82 1.93
C LEU A 65 1.03 -2.39 3.37
N VAL A 66 1.47 -1.18 3.68
CA VAL A 66 1.25 -0.53 4.98
C VAL A 66 0.33 0.67 4.75
N GLU A 67 -0.79 0.66 5.45
CA GLU A 67 -1.73 1.78 5.51
C GLU A 67 -1.26 2.79 6.56
N TYR A 68 -1.32 4.06 6.18
CA TYR A 68 -1.05 5.18 7.07
C TYR A 68 -2.26 6.10 7.04
N PRO A 69 -2.70 6.64 8.19
CA PRO A 69 -3.86 7.53 8.24
C PRO A 69 -3.63 8.84 7.50
N CYS A 70 -2.40 9.34 7.52
CA CYS A 70 -2.02 10.54 6.81
C CYS A 70 -0.49 10.61 6.60
N PRO A 71 -0.01 11.41 5.62
CA PRO A 71 1.41 11.64 5.42
C PRO A 71 2.13 12.19 6.67
N ALA A 72 1.46 13.05 7.45
CA ALA A 72 2.02 13.61 8.68
C ALA A 72 2.38 12.54 9.73
N GLY A 73 1.55 11.51 9.88
CA GLY A 73 1.82 10.38 10.77
C GLY A 73 3.08 9.62 10.34
N PHE A 74 3.23 9.36 9.04
CA PHE A 74 4.46 8.77 8.49
C PHE A 74 5.69 9.63 8.80
N PHE A 75 5.64 10.95 8.59
CA PHE A 75 6.75 11.85 8.90
C PHE A 75 7.09 11.89 10.39
N ALA A 76 6.09 11.95 11.27
CA ALA A 76 6.28 11.90 12.71
C ALA A 76 6.96 10.58 13.14
N MET A 77 6.59 9.45 12.52
CA MET A 77 7.26 8.18 12.76
C MET A 77 8.71 8.19 12.29
N ILE A 78 8.99 8.56 11.04
CA ILE A 78 10.35 8.45 10.51
C ILE A 78 11.32 9.46 11.14
N THR A 79 10.84 10.56 11.71
CA THR A 79 11.67 11.53 12.43
C THR A 79 11.86 11.18 13.91
N ASN A 80 11.16 10.16 14.42
CA ASN A 80 11.32 9.70 15.80
C ASN A 80 12.75 9.15 16.00
N PRO A 81 13.52 9.65 16.99
CA PRO A 81 14.89 9.19 17.24
C PRO A 81 15.01 7.69 17.54
N GLU A 82 14.03 7.10 18.21
CA GLU A 82 14.02 5.66 18.53
C GLU A 82 13.73 4.82 17.28
N PHE A 83 12.87 5.31 16.37
CA PHE A 83 12.67 4.68 15.07
C PHE A 83 13.95 4.74 14.23
N GLN A 84 14.58 5.93 14.16
CA GLN A 84 15.85 6.14 13.45
C GLN A 84 16.96 5.22 13.98
N ALA A 85 17.02 5.00 15.30
CA ALA A 85 17.99 4.09 15.91
C ALA A 85 17.82 2.63 15.44
N ARG A 86 16.63 2.21 15.00
CA ARG A 86 16.38 0.86 14.45
C ARG A 86 16.74 0.71 12.98
N LEU A 87 16.89 1.81 12.22
CA LEU A 87 17.19 1.75 10.79
C LEU A 87 18.49 1.01 10.49
N VAL A 88 19.43 0.95 11.44
CA VAL A 88 20.68 0.19 11.32
C VAL A 88 20.43 -1.29 10.96
N HIS A 89 19.31 -1.86 11.42
CA HIS A 89 18.94 -3.25 11.17
C HIS A 89 18.35 -3.44 9.77
N LYS A 90 17.53 -2.50 9.30
CA LYS A 90 17.01 -2.47 7.92
C LYS A 90 18.15 -2.30 6.92
N ASP A 91 19.03 -1.33 7.18
CA ASP A 91 20.21 -1.06 6.35
C ASP A 91 21.14 -2.26 6.27
N ALA A 92 21.29 -3.02 7.36
CA ALA A 92 22.13 -4.21 7.40
C ALA A 92 21.50 -5.40 6.67
N GLY A 93 20.17 -5.55 6.71
CA GLY A 93 19.50 -6.73 6.22
C GLY A 93 18.94 -6.64 4.80
N VAL A 94 18.58 -5.44 4.34
CA VAL A 94 17.94 -5.23 3.03
C VAL A 94 19.01 -5.00 1.96
N GLU A 95 18.97 -5.79 0.89
CA GLU A 95 19.83 -5.59 -0.27
C GLU A 95 19.25 -4.51 -1.19
N LYS A 96 17.95 -4.64 -1.48
CA LYS A 96 17.18 -3.73 -2.33
C LYS A 96 15.77 -3.58 -1.81
N THR A 97 15.22 -2.38 -1.97
CA THR A 97 13.81 -2.12 -1.70
C THR A 97 13.29 -1.06 -2.64
N ILE A 98 12.04 -1.21 -3.08
CA ILE A 98 11.27 -0.13 -3.70
C ILE A 98 10.13 0.19 -2.75
N VAL A 99 9.98 1.47 -2.41
CA VAL A 99 8.89 1.96 -1.58
C VAL A 99 8.08 2.97 -2.39
N MET A 100 6.81 2.68 -2.64
CA MET A 100 5.90 3.51 -3.42
C MET A 100 4.80 4.11 -2.53
N VAL A 101 4.49 5.38 -2.75
CA VAL A 101 3.30 6.04 -2.19
C VAL A 101 2.12 5.70 -3.08
N THR A 102 1.03 5.22 -2.47
CA THR A 102 -0.13 4.72 -3.21
C THR A 102 -1.45 5.16 -2.56
N HIS A 103 -2.48 5.32 -3.38
CA HIS A 103 -3.87 5.48 -2.94
C HIS A 103 -4.72 4.32 -3.44
N LEU A 104 -5.53 3.74 -2.54
CA LEU A 104 -6.52 2.76 -2.92
C LEU A 104 -7.61 3.43 -3.76
N ARG A 105 -7.89 2.91 -4.96
CA ARG A 105 -9.06 3.32 -5.72
C ARG A 105 -10.33 2.79 -5.04
N PRO A 106 -11.39 3.61 -4.93
CA PRO A 106 -12.68 3.13 -4.45
C PRO A 106 -13.16 1.93 -5.29
N SER A 107 -13.54 0.84 -4.62
CA SER A 107 -14.03 -0.35 -5.30
C SER A 107 -15.35 -0.04 -6.03
N ALA A 108 -15.39 -0.32 -7.33
CA ALA A 108 -16.62 -0.24 -8.12
C ALA A 108 -17.48 -1.52 -8.06
N GLN A 109 -17.05 -2.54 -7.29
CA GLN A 109 -17.75 -3.82 -7.20
C GLN A 109 -19.01 -3.68 -6.33
N SER A 110 -20.17 -3.98 -6.92
CA SER A 110 -21.41 -4.17 -6.18
C SER A 110 -21.36 -5.52 -5.46
N THR A 111 -21.61 -5.49 -4.16
CA THR A 111 -21.67 -6.68 -3.28
C THR A 111 -22.93 -7.54 -3.52
N ASP A 112 -23.89 -7.04 -4.30
CA ASP A 112 -25.17 -7.70 -4.56
C ASP A 112 -25.13 -8.75 -5.70
N ILE A 113 -23.99 -8.91 -6.37
CA ILE A 113 -23.85 -9.86 -7.49
C ILE A 113 -23.33 -11.19 -6.96
N GLN A 114 -24.23 -12.18 -6.88
CA GLN A 114 -23.83 -13.55 -6.60
C GLN A 114 -23.23 -14.20 -7.84
N LEU A 115 -21.90 -14.35 -7.85
CA LEU A 115 -21.16 -15.02 -8.91
C LEU A 115 -21.39 -16.54 -8.87
N PRO A 116 -21.41 -17.23 -10.03
CA PRO A 116 -21.44 -18.68 -10.05
C PRO A 116 -20.16 -19.26 -9.42
N PRO A 117 -20.20 -20.52 -8.93
CA PRO A 117 -19.01 -21.19 -8.44
C PRO A 117 -17.91 -21.23 -9.52
N PRO A 118 -16.64 -20.98 -9.15
CA PRO A 118 -15.54 -21.02 -10.12
C PRO A 118 -15.38 -22.42 -10.71
N THR A 119 -15.04 -22.51 -12.00
CA THR A 119 -14.77 -23.79 -12.67
C THR A 119 -13.51 -24.48 -12.14
N HIS A 120 -12.60 -23.72 -11.51
CA HIS A 120 -11.38 -24.21 -10.85
C HIS A 120 -11.34 -23.70 -9.40
N PRO A 121 -12.17 -24.24 -8.49
CA PRO A 121 -12.22 -23.78 -7.10
C PRO A 121 -10.90 -24.06 -6.37
N PRO A 122 -10.57 -23.29 -5.33
CA PRO A 122 -9.41 -23.57 -4.48
C PRO A 122 -9.54 -24.95 -3.83
N THR A 123 -8.40 -25.62 -3.66
CA THR A 123 -8.29 -26.87 -2.89
C THR A 123 -7.13 -26.77 -1.89
N VAL A 124 -6.98 -27.77 -1.02
CA VAL A 124 -5.84 -27.81 -0.08
C VAL A 124 -4.51 -27.92 -0.82
N ASP A 125 -4.47 -28.67 -1.93
CA ASP A 125 -3.26 -28.91 -2.73
C ASP A 125 -3.03 -27.84 -3.81
N ASP A 126 -4.05 -27.01 -4.08
CA ASP A 126 -4.02 -25.90 -5.03
C ASP A 126 -4.80 -24.71 -4.45
N PRO A 127 -4.24 -24.04 -3.42
CA PRO A 127 -4.93 -22.96 -2.72
C PRO A 127 -4.99 -21.69 -3.57
N ALA A 128 -5.92 -20.81 -3.23
CA ALA A 128 -5.99 -19.49 -3.82
C ALA A 128 -4.73 -18.66 -3.50
N PHE A 129 -4.48 -17.68 -4.36
CA PHE A 129 -3.37 -16.74 -4.22
C PHE A 129 -3.76 -15.36 -4.75
N GLU A 130 -2.98 -14.36 -4.39
CA GLU A 130 -3.09 -13.01 -4.92
C GLU A 130 -1.99 -12.81 -5.97
N LEU A 131 -2.40 -12.56 -7.22
CA LEU A 131 -1.51 -12.13 -8.28
C LEU A 131 -1.37 -10.61 -8.21
N VAL A 132 -0.21 -10.16 -7.76
CA VAL A 132 0.13 -8.74 -7.64
C VAL A 132 0.74 -8.29 -8.95
N HIS A 133 0.17 -7.25 -9.57
CA HIS A 133 0.82 -6.51 -10.65
C HIS A 133 1.27 -5.15 -10.14
N VAL A 134 2.49 -4.73 -10.47
CA VAL A 134 2.97 -3.34 -10.35
C VAL A 134 3.35 -2.91 -11.76
N MET A 135 2.74 -1.85 -12.28
CA MET A 135 2.76 -1.53 -13.70
C MET A 135 3.11 -0.06 -13.95
N ASP A 136 3.96 0.16 -14.95
CA ASP A 136 4.22 1.43 -15.61
C ASP A 136 3.68 1.32 -17.03
N PHE A 137 2.79 2.23 -17.41
CA PHE A 137 2.18 2.26 -18.74
C PHE A 137 2.93 3.23 -19.63
N HIS A 138 3.02 2.90 -20.92
CA HIS A 138 3.37 3.93 -21.89
C HIS A 138 2.29 5.01 -21.95
N GLU A 139 2.70 6.28 -22.05
CA GLU A 139 1.77 7.40 -22.27
C GLU A 139 0.89 7.17 -23.51
N VAL A 140 1.52 6.68 -24.58
CA VAL A 140 0.87 6.17 -25.80
C VAL A 140 1.32 4.73 -26.01
N ALA A 141 0.38 3.81 -26.20
CA ALA A 141 0.67 2.38 -26.38
C ALA A 141 1.58 2.14 -27.61
N GLN A 142 2.60 1.31 -27.44
CA GLN A 142 3.64 1.04 -28.44
C GLN A 142 3.35 -0.26 -29.21
N TYR A 143 2.39 -0.20 -30.13
CA TYR A 143 2.09 -1.34 -31.01
C TYR A 143 3.17 -1.56 -32.08
N GLU A 144 3.34 -2.81 -32.52
CA GLU A 144 4.22 -3.13 -33.64
C GLU A 144 3.81 -2.41 -34.94
N GLU A 145 4.79 -2.10 -35.78
CA GLU A 145 4.57 -1.40 -37.05
C GLU A 145 3.62 -2.22 -37.96
N GLY A 146 2.53 -1.58 -38.40
CA GLY A 146 1.52 -2.21 -39.25
C GLY A 146 0.35 -2.85 -38.49
N ALA A 147 0.35 -2.81 -37.15
CA ALA A 147 -0.84 -3.13 -36.36
C ALA A 147 -1.99 -2.17 -36.73
N ALA A 148 -3.16 -2.71 -37.03
CA ALA A 148 -4.35 -1.94 -37.39
C ALA A 148 -5.10 -1.42 -36.15
N GLU A 149 -4.36 -0.87 -35.19
CA GLU A 149 -4.89 -0.36 -33.93
C GLU A 149 -4.99 1.17 -33.95
N PRO A 150 -6.07 1.78 -33.42
CA PRO A 150 -6.08 3.21 -33.17
C PRO A 150 -5.08 3.56 -32.06
N GLU A 151 -4.55 4.79 -32.15
CA GLU A 151 -3.76 5.38 -31.07
C GLU A 151 -4.58 5.42 -29.78
N ARG A 152 -3.96 4.99 -28.68
CA ARG A 152 -4.56 4.90 -27.36
C ARG A 152 -3.47 4.93 -26.30
N THR A 153 -3.83 5.25 -25.06
CA THR A 153 -2.88 5.21 -23.94
C THR A 153 -2.52 3.76 -23.58
N GLY A 154 -1.40 3.54 -22.90
CA GLY A 154 -1.03 2.22 -22.38
C GLY A 154 -2.11 1.63 -21.47
N ALA A 155 -2.70 2.44 -20.60
CA ALA A 155 -3.82 2.01 -19.75
C ALA A 155 -5.06 1.56 -20.55
N GLN A 156 -5.35 2.21 -21.69
CA GLN A 156 -6.44 1.79 -22.59
C GLN A 156 -6.11 0.51 -23.35
N ALA A 157 -4.85 0.32 -23.76
CA ALA A 157 -4.38 -0.94 -24.34
C ALA A 157 -4.45 -2.09 -23.32
N TRP A 158 -4.06 -1.86 -22.07
CA TRP A 158 -4.21 -2.84 -20.99
C TRP A 158 -5.68 -3.25 -20.79
N ALA A 159 -6.63 -2.32 -20.91
CA ALA A 159 -8.05 -2.64 -20.84
C ALA A 159 -8.53 -3.57 -21.98
N GLU A 160 -8.01 -3.41 -23.21
CA GLU A 160 -8.29 -4.34 -24.32
C GLU A 160 -7.74 -5.74 -24.05
N PHE A 161 -6.52 -5.83 -23.51
CA PHE A 161 -5.94 -7.11 -23.09
C PHE A 161 -6.84 -7.83 -22.09
N GLN A 162 -7.33 -7.11 -21.07
CA GLN A 162 -8.24 -7.66 -20.07
C GLN A 162 -9.57 -8.10 -20.68
N ALA A 163 -10.10 -7.35 -21.66
CA ALA A 163 -11.33 -7.72 -22.36
C ALA A 163 -11.19 -9.06 -23.10
N GLY A 164 -10.01 -9.34 -23.68
CA GLY A 164 -9.71 -10.59 -24.39
C GLY A 164 -9.81 -11.87 -23.54
N GLY A 165 -9.63 -11.78 -22.22
CA GLY A 165 -9.72 -12.92 -21.30
C GLY A 165 -10.90 -12.89 -20.33
N ASN A 166 -11.78 -11.89 -20.43
CA ASN A 166 -12.77 -11.60 -19.39
C ASN A 166 -13.76 -12.75 -19.14
N ALA A 167 -14.23 -13.41 -20.20
CA ALA A 167 -15.17 -14.54 -20.07
C ALA A 167 -14.55 -15.71 -19.28
N THR A 168 -13.32 -16.07 -19.60
CA THR A 168 -12.58 -17.13 -18.88
C THR A 168 -12.25 -16.69 -17.47
N ALA A 169 -11.75 -15.46 -17.27
CA ALA A 169 -11.46 -14.90 -15.95
C ALA A 169 -12.70 -14.95 -15.03
N THR A 170 -13.87 -14.59 -15.56
CA THR A 170 -15.15 -14.68 -14.84
C THR A 170 -15.51 -16.14 -14.52
N ALA A 171 -15.39 -17.05 -15.49
CA ALA A 171 -15.74 -18.46 -15.31
C ALA A 171 -14.86 -19.15 -14.27
N ILE A 172 -13.56 -18.85 -14.24
CA ILE A 172 -12.64 -19.42 -13.25
C ILE A 172 -12.71 -18.72 -11.89
N GLY A 173 -13.41 -17.59 -11.78
CA GLY A 173 -13.63 -16.84 -10.54
C GLY A 173 -12.54 -15.83 -10.15
N VAL A 174 -11.81 -15.29 -11.12
CA VAL A 174 -10.86 -14.19 -10.89
C VAL A 174 -11.63 -12.99 -10.35
N ARG A 175 -11.09 -12.35 -9.31
CA ARG A 175 -11.63 -11.10 -8.76
C ARG A 175 -10.51 -10.09 -8.59
N LEU A 176 -10.82 -8.84 -8.87
CA LEU A 176 -9.90 -7.75 -8.55
C LEU A 176 -10.09 -7.38 -7.08
N SER A 177 -9.11 -7.71 -6.24
CA SER A 177 -9.14 -7.44 -4.80
C SER A 177 -8.94 -5.95 -4.53
N ALA A 178 -7.99 -5.31 -5.21
CA ALA A 178 -7.77 -3.87 -5.12
C ALA A 178 -6.99 -3.31 -6.32
N ILE A 179 -7.19 -2.02 -6.59
CA ILE A 179 -6.31 -1.21 -7.45
C ILE A 179 -5.77 -0.06 -6.62
N PHE A 180 -4.47 0.16 -6.73
CA PHE A 180 -3.78 1.28 -6.14
C PHE A 180 -3.24 2.18 -7.25
N ASP A 181 -3.53 3.47 -7.16
CA ASP A 181 -2.83 4.50 -7.94
C ASP A 181 -1.51 4.81 -7.26
N VAL A 182 -0.41 4.71 -8.01
CA VAL A 182 0.92 5.06 -7.54
C VAL A 182 1.12 6.56 -7.74
N GLN A 183 1.57 7.24 -6.71
CA GLN A 183 1.85 8.69 -6.75
C GLN A 183 3.33 8.98 -6.99
N GLY A 184 4.19 8.01 -6.69
CA GLY A 184 5.62 8.14 -6.86
C GLY A 184 6.39 7.16 -5.99
N VAL A 185 7.67 7.05 -6.31
CA VAL A 185 8.63 6.23 -5.57
C VAL A 185 9.29 7.08 -4.50
N LEU A 186 9.17 6.66 -3.24
CA LEU A 186 9.81 7.28 -2.09
C LEU A 186 11.26 6.82 -1.94
N THR A 187 11.57 5.57 -2.28
CA THR A 187 12.91 4.98 -2.11
C THR A 187 13.16 3.86 -3.11
N GLY A 188 14.40 3.73 -3.57
CA GLY A 188 14.90 2.58 -4.34
C GLY A 188 15.00 2.87 -5.83
N ASP A 189 13.86 3.08 -6.47
CA ASP A 189 13.72 3.13 -7.92
C ASP A 189 13.22 4.51 -8.37
N LEU A 190 14.07 5.52 -8.15
CA LEU A 190 13.70 6.92 -8.36
C LEU A 190 13.72 7.36 -9.84
N GLU A 191 14.24 6.51 -10.73
CA GLU A 191 14.40 6.81 -12.16
C GLU A 191 13.20 6.34 -13.00
N ARG A 192 12.46 5.33 -12.53
CA ARG A 192 11.26 4.82 -13.19
C ARG A 192 10.00 5.44 -12.60
N SER A 193 9.01 5.65 -13.46
CA SER A 193 7.63 5.86 -13.03
C SER A 193 6.96 4.52 -12.77
N TRP A 194 5.91 4.56 -11.96
CA TRP A 194 4.99 3.47 -11.73
C TRP A 194 3.61 4.11 -11.68
N ASP A 195 2.64 3.53 -12.36
CA ASP A 195 1.29 4.11 -12.46
C ASP A 195 0.33 3.43 -11.50
N GLN A 196 0.31 2.09 -11.48
CA GLN A 196 -0.70 1.33 -10.76
C GLN A 196 -0.14 0.04 -10.16
N ALA A 197 -0.71 -0.36 -9.02
CA ALA A 197 -0.54 -1.71 -8.48
C ALA A 197 -1.89 -2.39 -8.31
N TRP A 198 -2.05 -3.61 -8.81
CA TRP A 198 -3.30 -4.37 -8.77
C TRP A 198 -3.09 -5.64 -7.95
N LEU A 199 -4.03 -5.94 -7.07
CA LEU A 199 -4.13 -7.23 -6.40
C LEU A 199 -5.29 -7.99 -7.01
N VAL A 200 -4.99 -9.15 -7.58
CA VAL A 200 -5.94 -9.98 -8.31
C VAL A 200 -6.06 -11.33 -7.61
N TYR A 201 -7.21 -11.59 -7.00
CA TYR A 201 -7.54 -12.87 -6.41
C TYR A 201 -7.67 -13.93 -7.51
N MET A 202 -6.83 -14.95 -7.40
CA MET A 202 -6.81 -16.12 -8.26
C MET A 202 -7.26 -17.33 -7.44
N PRO A 203 -8.38 -18.00 -7.82
CA PRO A 203 -8.91 -19.12 -7.03
C PRO A 203 -8.00 -20.34 -6.95
N SER A 204 -7.14 -20.56 -7.94
CA SER A 204 -6.23 -21.71 -8.00
C SER A 204 -5.19 -21.52 -9.10
N MET A 205 -4.06 -22.22 -9.00
CA MET A 205 -3.05 -22.30 -10.06
C MET A 205 -3.62 -22.99 -11.31
N ALA A 206 -4.45 -24.03 -11.15
CA ALA A 206 -5.14 -24.64 -12.28
C ALA A 206 -6.03 -23.65 -13.05
N GLY A 207 -6.75 -22.78 -12.34
CA GLY A 207 -7.52 -21.69 -12.94
C GLY A 207 -6.62 -20.68 -13.66
N TYR A 208 -5.51 -20.27 -13.04
CA TYR A 208 -4.54 -19.38 -13.68
C TYR A 208 -3.98 -19.96 -14.98
N GLN A 209 -3.58 -21.24 -14.97
CA GLN A 209 -3.11 -21.92 -16.18
C GLN A 209 -4.19 -22.00 -17.27
N ALA A 210 -5.46 -22.20 -16.90
CA ALA A 210 -6.57 -22.14 -17.84
C ALA A 210 -6.74 -20.74 -18.46
N LEU A 211 -6.56 -19.67 -17.66
CA LEU A 211 -6.57 -18.29 -18.16
C LEU A 211 -5.40 -18.02 -19.11
N LEU A 212 -4.20 -18.51 -18.81
CA LEU A 212 -3.04 -18.40 -19.69
C LEU A 212 -3.24 -19.17 -21.01
N ALA A 213 -3.97 -20.29 -20.97
CA ALA A 213 -4.26 -21.11 -22.15
C ALA A 213 -5.41 -20.56 -23.02
N ASP A 214 -6.13 -19.51 -22.58
CA ASP A 214 -7.28 -18.96 -23.31
C ASP A 214 -6.85 -18.37 -24.66
N PRO A 215 -7.35 -18.91 -25.80
CA PRO A 215 -7.03 -18.39 -27.13
C PRO A 215 -7.41 -16.92 -27.33
N ALA A 216 -8.51 -16.45 -26.73
CA ALA A 216 -8.95 -15.06 -26.87
C ALA A 216 -8.03 -14.09 -26.12
N ARG A 217 -7.59 -14.47 -24.91
CA ARG A 217 -6.59 -13.70 -24.16
C ARG A 217 -5.23 -13.70 -24.86
N ASN A 218 -4.81 -14.86 -25.38
CA ASN A 218 -3.56 -14.98 -26.14
C ASN A 218 -3.61 -14.16 -27.43
N ALA A 219 -4.74 -14.13 -28.13
CA ALA A 219 -4.92 -13.26 -29.29
C ALA A 219 -4.85 -11.77 -28.93
N ALA A 220 -5.17 -11.39 -27.69
CA ALA A 220 -5.10 -10.03 -27.18
C ALA A 220 -3.75 -9.67 -26.51
N SER A 221 -2.77 -10.59 -26.43
CA SER A 221 -1.54 -10.37 -25.66
C SER A 221 -0.69 -9.21 -26.17
N TYR A 222 -0.76 -8.92 -27.47
CA TYR A 222 -0.05 -7.78 -28.08
C TYR A 222 -0.52 -6.43 -27.51
N HIS A 223 -1.76 -6.32 -27.02
CA HIS A 223 -2.21 -5.13 -26.31
C HIS A 223 -1.50 -4.95 -24.97
N ARG A 224 -1.20 -6.04 -24.25
CA ARG A 224 -0.42 -5.99 -23.01
C ARG A 224 1.02 -5.55 -23.29
N GLU A 225 1.64 -6.12 -24.33
CA GLU A 225 3.01 -5.78 -24.73
C GLU A 225 3.11 -4.31 -25.16
N ALA A 226 2.13 -3.80 -25.91
CA ALA A 226 2.07 -2.39 -26.28
C ALA A 226 1.74 -1.46 -25.10
N ALA A 227 1.08 -1.96 -24.06
CA ALA A 227 0.64 -1.16 -22.92
C ALA A 227 1.75 -0.86 -21.93
N LEU A 228 2.55 -1.87 -21.59
CA LEU A 228 3.47 -1.85 -20.45
C LEU A 228 4.86 -1.38 -20.86
N SER A 229 5.32 -0.33 -20.21
CA SER A 229 6.71 0.15 -20.24
C SER A 229 7.59 -0.71 -19.33
N ASP A 230 7.10 -0.98 -18.12
CA ASP A 230 7.72 -1.87 -17.14
C ASP A 230 6.65 -2.53 -16.27
N ASN A 231 6.95 -3.72 -15.73
CA ASN A 231 6.06 -4.37 -14.79
C ASN A 231 6.75 -5.43 -13.91
N TYR A 232 6.24 -5.57 -12.69
CA TYR A 232 6.41 -6.78 -11.89
C TYR A 232 5.07 -7.50 -11.79
N SER A 233 5.10 -8.83 -11.90
CA SER A 233 3.95 -9.70 -11.63
C SER A 233 4.36 -10.78 -10.63
N LEU A 234 3.73 -10.82 -9.47
CA LEU A 234 4.16 -11.62 -8.32
C LEU A 234 3.01 -12.51 -7.85
N VAL A 235 3.26 -13.81 -7.71
CA VAL A 235 2.36 -14.74 -7.04
C VAL A 235 2.62 -14.65 -5.54
N THR A 236 1.57 -14.39 -4.78
CA THR A 236 1.66 -14.18 -3.33
C THR A 236 0.61 -14.99 -2.57
N HIS A 237 1.00 -15.54 -1.42
CA HIS A 237 0.11 -16.20 -0.47
C HIS A 237 0.14 -15.40 0.85
N PRO A 238 -0.73 -14.37 0.97
CA PRO A 238 -0.61 -13.41 2.06
C PRO A 238 -0.81 -14.07 3.42
N VAL A 239 0.07 -13.70 4.35
CA VAL A 239 -0.09 -14.01 5.78
C VAL A 239 -0.95 -12.96 6.48
N ILE A 240 -1.03 -11.75 5.90
CA ILE A 240 -1.98 -10.69 6.27
C ILE A 240 -2.65 -10.23 4.97
N ASN A 241 -3.98 -10.24 4.94
CA ASN A 241 -4.77 -9.61 3.89
C ASN A 241 -6.04 -9.00 4.48
N ASN A 242 -5.94 -7.74 4.88
CA ASN A 242 -7.02 -6.93 5.45
C ASN A 242 -7.38 -5.76 4.53
N ILE A 243 -7.02 -5.85 3.26
CA ILE A 243 -7.45 -4.86 2.29
C ILE A 243 -8.98 -4.96 2.25
N PRO A 244 -9.71 -3.83 2.32
CA PRO A 244 -11.15 -3.83 2.19
C PRO A 244 -11.55 -4.32 0.78
N THR A 245 -11.57 -5.63 0.60
CA THR A 245 -12.35 -6.26 -0.47
C THR A 245 -13.78 -6.02 -0.05
N GLY A 246 -14.63 -5.43 -0.88
CA GLY A 246 -16.04 -5.19 -0.55
C GLY A 246 -16.82 -6.49 -0.31
N SER A 247 -16.50 -7.23 0.74
CA SER A 247 -17.09 -8.48 1.18
C SER A 247 -17.35 -8.32 2.67
N ASP A 248 -18.63 -8.20 3.02
CA ASP A 248 -19.14 -8.22 4.39
C ASP A 248 -18.94 -9.62 5.00
N ASP A 249 -17.70 -10.02 5.26
CA ASP A 249 -17.47 -11.03 6.29
C ASP A 249 -17.37 -10.28 7.62
N ASP A 250 -18.53 -10.04 8.23
CA ASP A 250 -18.72 -9.46 9.58
C ASP A 250 -18.04 -10.28 10.71
N GLN A 251 -17.19 -11.26 10.37
CA GLN A 251 -16.51 -12.15 11.30
C GLN A 251 -15.05 -11.79 11.59
N ASP A 252 -14.42 -10.92 10.78
CA ASP A 252 -13.11 -10.38 11.10
C ASP A 252 -13.25 -8.89 11.47
N PRO A 253 -13.10 -8.51 12.76
CA PRO A 253 -13.07 -7.11 13.12
C PRO A 253 -11.90 -6.46 12.39
N PRO A 254 -12.06 -5.29 11.76
CA PRO A 254 -10.93 -4.61 11.16
C PRO A 254 -9.87 -4.40 12.25
N LEU A 255 -8.61 -4.78 11.98
CA LEU A 255 -7.52 -4.66 12.97
C LEU A 255 -7.38 -3.23 13.52
N LEU A 256 -7.84 -2.26 12.73
CA LEU A 256 -8.00 -0.87 13.12
C LEU A 256 -9.47 -0.50 12.85
N PRO A 257 -10.24 -0.03 13.85
CA PRO A 257 -11.56 0.52 13.57
C PRO A 257 -11.41 1.62 12.49
N PRO A 258 -12.35 1.74 11.54
CA PRO A 258 -12.25 2.73 10.47
C PRO A 258 -12.01 4.08 11.11
N ILE A 259 -10.90 4.71 10.73
CA ILE A 259 -10.58 6.03 11.25
C ILE A 259 -11.60 6.98 10.62
N THR A 260 -12.60 7.30 11.42
CA THR A 260 -13.59 8.32 11.10
C THR A 260 -12.89 9.64 10.94
N ASP A 261 -13.56 10.57 10.29
CA ASP A 261 -13.14 11.93 9.97
C ASP A 261 -12.52 12.74 11.16
N ALA A 262 -12.63 12.22 12.40
CA ALA A 262 -12.15 12.72 13.69
C ALA A 262 -10.80 12.18 14.24
N GLY A 263 -10.16 11.16 13.62
CA GLY A 263 -8.81 10.65 14.01
C GLY A 263 -8.73 9.91 15.36
N VAL A 264 -8.57 8.57 15.38
CA VAL A 264 -8.76 7.80 16.63
C VAL A 264 -8.03 6.45 16.74
N GLY A 265 -7.61 6.09 17.98
CA GLY A 265 -7.01 4.78 18.32
C GLY A 265 -7.01 4.35 19.81
N THR A 266 -7.63 5.09 20.76
CA THR A 266 -7.70 4.72 22.21
C THR A 266 -9.12 4.36 22.65
N LEU A 267 -9.33 3.13 23.13
CA LEU A 267 -10.63 2.64 23.63
C LEU A 267 -11.01 3.28 24.98
N CYS A 268 -12.30 3.55 25.19
CA CYS A 268 -12.86 4.14 26.40
C CYS A 268 -14.23 3.56 26.75
N ASN A 269 -14.62 3.56 28.02
CA ASN A 269 -16.00 3.28 28.43
C ASN A 269 -16.74 4.56 28.84
N SER A 270 -16.00 5.60 29.21
CA SER A 270 -16.51 6.92 29.59
C SER A 270 -15.47 8.01 29.34
N ASP A 271 -15.87 9.27 29.42
CA ASP A 271 -14.98 10.43 29.25
C ASP A 271 -13.78 10.42 30.22
N ALA A 272 -13.91 9.74 31.36
CA ALA A 272 -12.83 9.59 32.33
C ALA A 272 -11.63 8.78 31.78
N ASP A 273 -11.87 7.89 30.82
CA ASP A 273 -10.81 7.13 30.15
C ASP A 273 -10.09 7.97 29.07
N CYS A 274 -10.63 9.16 28.77
CA CYS A 274 -10.13 10.08 27.74
C CYS A 274 -9.50 11.34 28.33
N VAL A 275 -9.16 11.33 29.62
CA VAL A 275 -8.52 12.46 30.30
C VAL A 275 -7.18 12.79 29.64
N GLY A 276 -7.04 14.04 29.16
CA GLY A 276 -5.87 14.51 28.41
C GLY A 276 -5.94 14.24 26.90
N ILE A 277 -6.92 13.45 26.46
CA ILE A 277 -7.25 13.24 25.04
C ILE A 277 -8.46 14.11 24.73
N GLY A 278 -9.64 13.85 25.26
CA GLY A 278 -10.85 14.64 25.04
C GLY A 278 -12.05 13.98 25.72
N PHE A 279 -13.04 13.53 24.95
CA PHE A 279 -14.23 12.83 25.47
C PHE A 279 -14.41 11.46 24.80
N CYS A 280 -15.19 10.58 25.43
CA CYS A 280 -15.43 9.22 24.96
C CYS A 280 -16.66 9.15 24.07
N LEU A 281 -16.46 8.80 22.80
CA LEU A 281 -17.54 8.56 21.85
C LEU A 281 -17.99 7.10 21.97
N ASN A 282 -19.18 6.88 22.54
CA ASN A 282 -19.79 5.56 22.75
C ASN A 282 -21.21 5.51 22.15
N THR A 283 -21.51 4.48 21.35
CA THR A 283 -22.81 4.31 20.66
C THR A 283 -23.84 3.48 21.46
N GLY A 284 -23.51 3.07 22.69
CA GLY A 284 -24.41 2.38 23.61
C GLY A 284 -24.34 0.85 23.57
N SER A 285 -23.49 0.27 22.70
CA SER A 285 -23.24 -1.18 22.63
C SER A 285 -21.74 -1.45 22.55
N GLY A 286 -21.08 -1.60 23.71
CA GLY A 286 -19.65 -1.90 23.83
C GLY A 286 -18.79 -0.70 24.28
N PRO A 287 -17.45 -0.88 24.34
CA PRO A 287 -16.51 0.20 24.62
C PRO A 287 -16.46 1.20 23.44
N GLY A 288 -16.44 2.49 23.75
CA GLY A 288 -16.26 3.61 22.83
C GLY A 288 -14.79 3.96 22.54
N ILE A 289 -14.54 5.12 21.92
CA ILE A 289 -13.19 5.59 21.55
C ILE A 289 -13.00 7.09 21.88
N CYS A 290 -11.82 7.48 22.37
CA CYS A 290 -11.51 8.85 22.79
C CYS A 290 -11.29 9.83 21.63
N SER A 291 -11.97 10.99 21.62
CA SER A 291 -11.94 12.01 20.55
C SER A 291 -11.84 13.46 21.08
N ARG A 292 -11.40 14.41 20.24
CA ARG A 292 -11.30 15.86 20.52
C ARG A 292 -12.31 16.64 19.65
N MET A 293 -13.12 17.53 20.23
CA MET A 293 -14.12 18.33 19.48
C MET A 293 -13.51 19.62 18.89
N CYS A 294 -14.11 20.17 17.82
CA CYS A 294 -13.83 21.49 17.26
C CYS A 294 -15.13 22.23 16.83
N GLY A 295 -15.25 23.51 17.20
CA GLY A 295 -16.25 24.52 16.84
C GLY A 295 -15.76 25.60 15.84
N SER A 296 -16.53 26.64 15.53
CA SER A 296 -16.19 27.54 14.40
C SER A 296 -14.96 28.43 14.66
N GLY A 297 -13.94 28.38 13.80
CA GLY A 297 -12.56 28.82 14.12
C GLY A 297 -11.68 27.68 14.65
N GLU A 298 -12.23 26.47 14.68
CA GLU A 298 -11.61 25.22 15.07
C GLU A 298 -11.88 24.18 13.95
N CYS A 299 -10.98 23.21 13.82
CA CYS A 299 -10.83 22.23 12.72
C CYS A 299 -11.90 21.11 12.85
N GLY A 300 -12.96 21.09 12.02
CA GLY A 300 -14.01 20.04 12.03
C GLY A 300 -13.94 19.03 10.87
N ASP A 301 -14.42 17.82 11.14
CA ASP A 301 -13.97 16.53 10.60
C ASP A 301 -14.03 16.26 9.09
N GLY A 302 -12.95 15.60 8.65
CA GLY A 302 -12.71 15.06 7.32
C GLY A 302 -11.21 15.05 7.02
N TYR A 303 -10.37 14.59 7.96
CA TYR A 303 -8.90 14.57 7.77
C TYR A 303 -8.27 15.89 7.31
N VAL A 304 -8.87 17.03 7.65
CA VAL A 304 -8.38 18.32 7.19
C VAL A 304 -7.16 18.73 8.02
N CYS A 305 -6.00 18.62 7.39
CA CYS A 305 -4.72 19.14 7.83
C CYS A 305 -4.82 20.62 8.27
N CYS A 306 -4.27 20.92 9.43
CA CYS A 306 -4.06 22.29 9.92
C CYS A 306 -2.51 22.58 9.77
N HIS A 307 -2.00 22.84 8.54
CA HIS A 307 -0.84 23.70 8.14
C HIS A 307 -0.04 23.29 6.86
N SER A 308 0.68 24.27 6.29
CA SER A 308 1.59 24.17 5.13
C SER A 308 2.86 23.36 5.42
N CYS A 309 3.39 22.65 4.41
CA CYS A 309 4.66 21.93 4.47
C CYS A 309 5.83 22.84 4.90
N SER A 310 6.80 22.29 5.64
CA SER A 310 8.05 23.01 5.90
C SER A 310 8.81 23.24 4.57
N GLU A 311 9.45 24.40 4.39
CA GLU A 311 10.30 24.66 3.20
C GLU A 311 11.44 23.65 3.04
N LEU A 312 11.84 23.00 4.14
CA LEU A 312 12.85 21.95 4.15
C LEU A 312 12.32 20.62 3.58
N ALA A 313 11.07 20.26 3.89
CA ALA A 313 10.46 19.01 3.47
C ALA A 313 9.79 19.11 2.09
N ALA A 314 9.25 20.28 1.75
CA ALA A 314 8.51 20.51 0.49
C ALA A 314 9.24 20.02 -0.79
N PRO A 315 10.57 20.17 -0.96
CA PRO A 315 11.28 19.67 -2.14
C PRO A 315 11.47 18.15 -2.18
N LEU A 316 11.26 17.46 -1.06
CA LEU A 316 11.44 16.01 -0.89
C LEU A 316 10.11 15.26 -0.95
N LEU A 317 8.99 15.99 -1.00
CA LEU A 317 7.65 15.44 -1.14
C LEU A 317 7.28 15.43 -2.63
N PRO A 318 6.73 14.33 -3.17
CA PRO A 318 6.21 14.31 -4.54
C PRO A 318 4.86 15.05 -4.69
N PHE A 319 4.45 15.83 -3.67
CA PHE A 319 3.14 16.51 -3.60
C PHE A 319 3.30 17.99 -3.22
N THR A 320 2.48 18.85 -3.82
CA THR A 320 2.59 20.31 -3.70
C THR A 320 1.72 20.94 -2.60
N GLU A 321 0.85 20.19 -1.89
CA GLU A 321 -0.25 20.84 -1.13
C GLU A 321 -0.56 20.35 0.32
N SER A 322 0.12 19.34 0.91
CA SER A 322 -0.14 19.06 2.36
C SER A 322 0.89 18.16 3.07
N ALA A 323 1.37 18.62 4.23
CA ALA A 323 1.99 17.82 5.29
C ALA A 323 2.00 18.61 6.61
N CYS A 324 1.52 18.02 7.71
CA CYS A 324 1.53 18.64 9.05
C CYS A 324 2.72 18.17 9.91
N MET A 325 3.31 19.08 10.70
CA MET A 325 4.23 18.76 11.80
C MET A 325 3.69 19.31 13.14
N VAL A 326 3.99 18.61 14.23
CA VAL A 326 3.51 18.91 15.59
C VAL A 326 4.36 19.99 16.27
N GLU A 327 3.70 21.00 16.84
CA GLU A 327 4.27 22.21 17.48
C GLU A 327 5.30 21.94 18.61
N ALA A 328 5.25 20.76 19.23
CA ALA A 328 6.17 20.37 20.30
C ALA A 328 7.66 20.27 19.87
N PHE A 329 7.93 20.22 18.56
CA PHE A 329 9.29 20.24 18.01
C PHE A 329 9.75 21.63 17.55
N ALA A 330 8.87 22.64 17.54
CA ALA A 330 9.21 24.00 17.11
C ALA A 330 10.22 24.69 18.05
N GLY A 331 10.20 24.35 19.34
CA GLY A 331 11.05 24.95 20.37
C GLY A 331 12.51 24.50 20.40
N GLN A 332 12.90 23.49 19.61
CA GLN A 332 14.28 23.00 19.54
C GLN A 332 15.14 23.75 18.49
N LEU A 333 14.53 24.67 17.73
CA LEU A 333 15.22 25.56 16.79
C LEU A 333 15.58 26.87 17.51
N SER A 334 16.81 26.91 18.02
CA SER A 334 17.16 27.66 19.22
C SER A 334 17.62 29.12 19.03
N ASN A 335 17.02 29.98 18.17
CA ASN A 335 17.24 31.45 18.26
C ASN A 335 16.23 32.36 17.48
N PRO A 336 15.61 33.38 18.12
CA PRO A 336 14.79 34.47 17.51
C PRO A 336 15.61 35.68 16.95
N PRO A 337 15.01 36.74 16.33
CA PRO A 337 13.68 37.29 16.59
C PRO A 337 12.60 37.00 15.55
N VAL A 338 11.46 36.68 16.15
CA VAL A 338 10.10 36.45 15.66
C VAL A 338 9.56 37.65 14.88
N SER A 339 8.86 37.38 13.77
CA SER A 339 7.53 37.93 13.49
C SER A 339 7.02 37.43 12.15
N CYS A 340 5.85 36.77 12.13
CA CYS A 340 4.91 36.89 11.02
C CYS A 340 3.49 36.87 11.60
N SER A 341 2.70 37.80 11.10
CA SER A 341 1.34 38.16 11.47
C SER A 341 0.37 37.72 10.38
N CYS A 342 -0.89 37.53 10.75
CA CYS A 342 -1.98 37.12 9.87
C CYS A 342 -2.53 38.33 9.07
N GLU A 343 -2.42 38.29 7.75
CA GLU A 343 -3.47 38.75 6.83
C GLU A 343 -3.83 37.61 5.90
#